data_AF-A0A1D6DT12-F1
#
_entry.id   AF-A0A1D6DT12-F1
#
_cell.length_a   1.000
_cell.length_b   1.000
_cell.length_c   1.000
_cell.angle_alpha   90.00
_cell.angle_beta   90.00
_cell.angle_gamma   90.00
#
_symmetry.space_group_name_H-M   'P 1'
#
loop_
_entity.id
_entity.type
_entity.pdbx_description
1 polymer ?
#
loop_
_entity_poly.entity_id
_entity_poly.type
_entity_poly.pdbx_seq_one_letter_code
_entity_poly.pdbx_strand_id
1 'polypeptide(L)'
;MPDGRYSSLVDILQGCDFLTELVQRIEFCLDSTLSLVLDRASKKLEIIRRERRRNIEMLESLLKDTAAKIFLAGGIDNPLVTKRRSRMCVGVKASHKHLMPGGIVLSSSGSGATYFMEPQDAVELNNREVKLSGEERAEELVVLSLLTSMIADSQLKIRNLMDNVLELDLACARGSYALWTNSVRPTFTDSYTISQSDQCNDYSIYIEGIRHPLLLEQSLMAEESTTEASEMPVPLDMWVKKNARIVVISGPNTGGKTATMKTLGLSSLMSKAGIFFPAKGRPRIPWFDQVLADIGDHQVVSVL
;
A
#
# COMPACT_ATOMS: atom_id res chain seq x y z
N MET A 1 3.22 9.89 -34.61
CA MET A 1 3.64 9.69 -33.22
C MET A 1 5.02 10.33 -33.08
N PRO A 2 5.19 11.36 -32.23
CA PRO A 2 6.48 12.04 -32.11
C PRO A 2 7.49 11.03 -31.55
N ASP A 3 8.64 10.90 -32.23
CA ASP A 3 9.83 10.09 -31.94
C ASP A 3 9.63 8.85 -31.06
N GLY A 4 9.96 7.66 -31.57
CA GLY A 4 9.90 6.36 -30.88
C GLY A 4 10.65 6.21 -29.54
N ARG A 5 11.03 7.30 -28.86
CA ARG A 5 11.57 7.39 -27.50
C ARG A 5 10.68 6.74 -26.44
N TYR A 6 9.37 6.71 -26.64
CA TYR A 6 8.42 6.10 -25.70
C TYR A 6 7.93 4.71 -26.13
N SER A 7 8.42 4.19 -27.27
CA SER A 7 7.98 2.89 -27.81
C SER A 7 8.10 1.80 -26.76
N SER A 8 9.26 1.68 -26.12
CA SER A 8 9.51 0.66 -25.10
C SER A 8 8.60 0.75 -23.87
N LEU A 9 8.14 1.95 -23.47
CA LEU A 9 7.18 2.08 -22.37
C LEU A 9 5.75 1.73 -22.80
N VAL A 10 5.40 2.06 -24.04
CA VAL A 10 4.11 1.70 -24.62
C VAL A 10 4.02 0.19 -24.84
N ASP A 11 5.13 -0.45 -25.24
CA ASP A 11 5.22 -1.89 -25.46
C ASP A 11 4.93 -2.69 -24.19
N ILE A 12 5.35 -2.20 -23.01
CA ILE A 12 5.06 -2.83 -21.69
C ILE A 12 3.55 -2.92 -21.45
N LEU A 13 2.81 -1.87 -21.83
CA LEU A 13 1.36 -1.80 -21.61
C LEU A 13 0.56 -2.39 -22.77
N GLN A 14 1.19 -2.71 -23.89
CA GLN A 14 0.51 -3.19 -25.08
C GLN A 14 -0.08 -4.59 -24.83
N GLY A 15 -1.41 -4.70 -24.97
CA GLY A 15 -2.12 -5.97 -24.74
C GLY A 15 -2.37 -6.31 -23.26
N CYS A 16 -2.15 -5.37 -22.34
CA CYS A 16 -2.53 -5.55 -20.94
C CYS A 16 -4.05 -5.68 -20.78
N ASP A 17 -4.47 -6.74 -20.09
CA ASP A 17 -5.84 -6.90 -19.61
C ASP A 17 -5.98 -6.23 -18.24
N PHE A 18 -6.62 -5.07 -18.19
CA PHE A 18 -6.86 -4.31 -16.96
C PHE A 18 -8.00 -4.89 -16.09
N LEU A 19 -8.60 -6.02 -16.49
CA LEU A 19 -9.61 -6.73 -15.71
C LEU A 19 -10.79 -5.82 -15.33
N THR A 20 -11.15 -4.86 -16.19
CA THR A 20 -12.13 -3.82 -15.89
C THR A 20 -13.50 -4.41 -15.52
N GLU A 21 -13.89 -5.51 -16.17
CA GLU A 21 -15.13 -6.22 -15.84
C GLU A 21 -15.11 -6.82 -14.41
N LEU A 22 -13.97 -7.40 -14.00
CA LEU A 22 -13.80 -7.92 -12.64
C LEU A 22 -13.88 -6.78 -11.61
N VAL A 23 -13.22 -5.66 -11.88
CA VAL A 23 -13.26 -4.46 -11.01
C VAL A 23 -14.70 -3.96 -10.88
N GLN A 24 -15.39 -3.74 -12.00
CA GLN A 24 -16.78 -3.30 -12.01
C GLN A 24 -17.70 -4.27 -11.25
N ARG A 25 -17.45 -5.58 -11.35
CA ARG A 25 -18.22 -6.58 -10.62
C ARG A 25 -17.99 -6.50 -9.12
N ILE A 26 -16.74 -6.30 -8.69
CA ILE A 26 -16.38 -6.13 -7.28
C ILE A 26 -17.03 -4.85 -6.73
N GLU A 27 -16.90 -3.71 -7.41
CA GLU A 27 -17.50 -2.43 -7.01
C GLU A 27 -19.04 -2.44 -7.04
N PHE A 28 -19.62 -3.23 -7.93
CA PHE A 28 -21.06 -3.44 -7.94
C PHE A 28 -21.53 -4.16 -6.67
N CYS A 29 -20.77 -5.15 -6.20
CA CYS A 29 -21.14 -5.98 -5.06
C CYS A 29 -20.70 -5.40 -3.71
N LEU A 30 -19.59 -4.67 -3.65
CA LEU A 30 -18.96 -4.23 -2.41
C LEU A 30 -18.87 -2.70 -2.34
N ASP A 31 -19.03 -2.17 -1.14
CA ASP A 31 -18.59 -0.83 -0.79
C ASP A 31 -17.24 -0.93 -0.09
N SER A 32 -16.18 -0.50 -0.78
CA SER A 32 -14.80 -0.53 -0.28
C SER A 32 -14.56 0.45 0.87
N THR A 33 -15.38 1.49 1.00
CA THR A 33 -15.24 2.50 2.06
C THR A 33 -15.82 1.98 3.37
N LEU A 34 -16.99 1.36 3.30
CA LEU A 34 -17.69 0.83 4.47
C LEU A 34 -17.36 -0.63 4.77
N SER A 35 -16.63 -1.32 3.89
CA SER A 35 -16.36 -2.76 3.96
C SER A 35 -17.63 -3.60 4.07
N LEU A 36 -18.64 -3.24 3.26
CA LEU A 36 -19.96 -3.87 3.28
C LEU A 36 -20.27 -4.53 1.93
N VAL A 37 -20.92 -5.70 1.99
CA VAL A 37 -21.62 -6.26 0.83
C VAL A 37 -22.90 -5.46 0.63
N LEU A 38 -23.13 -4.96 -0.58
CA LEU A 38 -24.28 -4.12 -0.91
C LEU A 38 -25.54 -4.96 -1.15
N ASP A 39 -26.71 -4.39 -0.87
CA ASP A 39 -28.02 -5.05 -1.11
C ASP A 39 -28.13 -5.54 -2.56
N ARG A 40 -27.63 -4.75 -3.52
CA ARG A 40 -27.65 -5.06 -4.95
C ARG A 40 -26.77 -6.24 -5.37
N ALA A 41 -25.88 -6.72 -4.50
CA ALA A 41 -24.97 -7.81 -4.81
C ALA A 41 -25.72 -9.13 -5.08
N SER A 42 -26.87 -9.33 -4.44
CA SER A 42 -27.75 -10.49 -4.66
C SER A 42 -29.21 -10.10 -4.39
N LYS A 43 -30.12 -10.48 -5.29
CA LYS A 43 -31.57 -10.30 -5.07
C LYS A 43 -32.04 -10.94 -3.77
N LYS A 44 -31.44 -12.07 -3.39
CA LYS A 44 -31.77 -12.79 -2.15
C LYS A 44 -31.31 -11.99 -0.92
N LEU A 45 -30.12 -11.40 -0.97
CA LEU A 45 -29.61 -10.53 0.10
C LEU A 45 -30.50 -9.30 0.30
N GLU A 46 -30.90 -8.65 -0.80
CA GLU A 46 -31.83 -7.51 -0.76
C GLU A 46 -33.16 -7.87 -0.07
N ILE A 47 -33.74 -9.01 -0.44
CA ILE A 47 -35.00 -9.50 0.16
C ILE A 47 -34.82 -9.74 1.66
N ILE A 48 -33.76 -10.46 2.07
CA ILE A 48 -33.47 -10.76 3.48
C ILE A 48 -33.30 -9.46 4.28
N ARG A 49 -32.48 -8.51 3.80
CA ARG A 49 -32.23 -7.24 4.50
C ARG A 49 -33.48 -6.37 4.59
N ARG A 50 -34.35 -6.41 3.58
CA ARG A 50 -35.64 -5.71 3.61
C ARG A 50 -36.59 -6.34 4.63
N GLU A 51 -36.66 -7.67 4.70
CA GLU A 51 -37.45 -8.37 5.73
C GLU A 51 -36.90 -8.10 7.14
N ARG A 52 -35.58 -8.10 7.28
CA ARG A 52 -34.90 -7.83 8.54
C ARG A 52 -35.17 -6.42 9.05
N ARG A 53 -35.06 -5.40 8.18
CA ARG A 53 -35.42 -4.00 8.50
C ARG A 53 -36.85 -3.91 9.04
N ARG A 54 -37.83 -4.50 8.34
CA ARG A 54 -39.23 -4.51 8.81
C ARG A 54 -39.41 -5.23 10.14
N ASN A 55 -38.74 -6.37 10.33
CA ASN A 55 -38.78 -7.12 11.58
C ASN A 55 -38.21 -6.31 12.75
N ILE A 56 -37.09 -5.63 12.54
CA ILE A 56 -36.47 -4.74 13.53
C ILE A 56 -37.38 -3.55 13.85
N GLU A 57 -37.99 -2.91 12.84
CA GLU A 57 -38.93 -1.80 13.06
C GLU A 57 -40.12 -2.22 13.93
N MET A 58 -40.73 -3.38 13.64
CA MET A 58 -41.82 -3.94 14.45
C MET A 58 -41.37 -4.28 15.88
N LEU A 59 -40.19 -4.89 16.02
CA LEU A 59 -39.60 -5.25 17.30
C LEU A 59 -39.28 -4.00 18.15
N GLU A 60 -38.70 -2.96 17.55
CA GLU A 60 -38.40 -1.71 18.23
C GLU A 60 -39.66 -0.99 18.68
N SER A 61 -40.71 -0.94 17.84
CA SER A 61 -41.99 -0.33 18.22
C SER A 61 -42.59 -1.04 19.43
N LEU A 62 -42.66 -2.38 19.39
CA LEU A 62 -43.19 -3.19 20.48
C LEU A 62 -42.40 -2.99 21.78
N LEU A 63 -41.07 -2.98 21.70
CA LEU A 63 -40.21 -2.82 22.87
C LEU A 63 -40.25 -1.39 23.42
N LYS A 64 -40.38 -0.36 22.58
CA LYS A 64 -40.56 1.03 23.02
C LYS A 64 -41.88 1.20 23.77
N ASP A 65 -42.97 0.63 23.25
CA ASP A 65 -44.28 0.66 23.91
C ASP A 65 -44.25 -0.09 25.24
N THR A 66 -43.59 -1.25 25.29
CA THR A 66 -43.41 -2.03 26.52
C THR A 66 -42.58 -1.26 27.54
N ALA A 67 -41.46 -0.67 27.12
CA ALA A 67 -40.58 0.13 27.98
C ALA A 67 -41.30 1.35 28.56
N ALA A 68 -42.15 2.01 27.77
CA ALA A 68 -42.98 3.12 28.23
C ALA A 68 -43.99 2.69 29.31
N LYS A 69 -44.67 1.54 29.12
CA LYS A 69 -45.60 0.99 30.13
C LYS A 69 -44.89 0.65 31.44
N ILE A 70 -43.70 0.04 31.37
CA ILE A 70 -42.89 -0.29 32.56
C ILE A 70 -42.46 0.98 33.29
N PHE A 71 -42.03 2.00 32.55
CA PHE A 71 -41.64 3.29 33.11
C PHE A 71 -42.81 3.98 33.84
N LEU A 72 -43.99 4.05 33.22
CA LEU A 72 -45.19 4.64 33.83
C LEU A 72 -45.62 3.91 35.11
N ALA A 73 -45.36 2.59 35.19
CA ALA A 73 -45.62 1.78 36.36
C ALA A 73 -44.51 1.84 37.44
N GLY A 74 -43.50 2.71 37.29
CA GLY A 74 -42.38 2.85 38.22
C GLY A 74 -41.36 1.71 38.17
N GLY A 75 -41.46 0.84 37.16
CA GLY A 75 -40.62 -0.35 37.00
C GLY A 75 -39.19 -0.05 36.53
N ILE A 76 -38.90 1.17 36.08
CA ILE A 76 -37.56 1.63 35.72
C ILE A 76 -37.48 3.16 35.79
N ASP A 77 -36.29 3.72 36.00
CA ASP A 77 -36.10 5.17 36.11
C ASP A 77 -36.14 5.90 34.76
N ASN A 78 -35.79 5.23 33.66
CA ASN A 78 -35.91 5.72 32.28
C ASN A 78 -36.23 4.55 31.34
N PRO A 79 -37.08 4.71 30.32
CA PRO A 79 -37.36 3.66 29.34
C PRO A 79 -36.06 3.17 28.70
N LEU A 80 -35.76 1.88 28.83
CA LEU A 80 -34.51 1.29 28.38
C LEU A 80 -34.77 0.08 27.49
N VAL A 81 -34.60 0.26 26.18
CA VAL A 81 -34.50 -0.82 25.20
C VAL A 81 -33.03 -1.06 24.91
N THR A 82 -32.58 -2.31 24.99
CA THR A 82 -31.17 -2.67 24.76
C THR A 82 -31.03 -4.06 24.20
N LYS A 83 -29.83 -4.40 23.71
CA LYS A 83 -29.49 -5.73 23.19
C LYS A 83 -28.68 -6.52 24.22
N ARG A 84 -29.08 -7.76 24.50
CA ARG A 84 -28.38 -8.72 25.37
C ARG A 84 -28.33 -10.08 24.70
N ARG A 85 -27.15 -10.70 24.64
CA ARG A 85 -26.95 -12.02 23.99
C ARG A 85 -27.58 -12.08 22.58
N SER A 86 -27.38 -11.02 21.81
CA SER A 86 -27.94 -10.84 20.46
C SER A 86 -29.47 -10.70 20.35
N ARG A 87 -30.20 -10.58 21.46
CA ARG A 87 -31.66 -10.37 21.49
C ARG A 87 -32.00 -9.00 22.04
N MET A 88 -33.04 -8.37 21.51
CA MET A 88 -33.53 -7.08 22.00
C MET A 88 -34.43 -7.29 23.22
N CYS A 89 -34.29 -6.44 24.22
CA CYS A 89 -34.93 -6.59 25.51
C CYS A 89 -35.15 -5.24 26.21
N VAL A 90 -35.94 -5.27 27.27
CA VAL A 90 -36.28 -4.11 28.08
C VAL A 90 -35.72 -4.27 29.50
N GLY A 91 -35.25 -3.17 30.08
CA GLY A 91 -34.84 -3.14 31.49
C GLY A 91 -36.04 -3.05 32.44
N VAL A 92 -36.03 -3.84 33.52
CA VAL A 92 -37.02 -3.80 34.61
C VAL A 92 -36.30 -3.94 35.95
N LYS A 93 -36.61 -3.09 36.93
CA LYS A 93 -36.11 -3.22 38.30
C LYS A 93 -36.47 -4.58 38.88
N ALA A 94 -35.56 -5.18 39.64
CA ALA A 94 -35.76 -6.51 40.23
C ALA A 94 -37.03 -6.61 41.08
N SER A 95 -37.38 -5.52 41.79
CA SER A 95 -38.60 -5.40 42.59
C SER A 95 -39.89 -5.41 41.77
N HIS A 96 -39.82 -5.02 40.49
CA HIS A 96 -40.96 -4.83 39.60
C HIS A 96 -41.02 -5.85 38.46
N LYS A 97 -40.33 -7.00 38.61
CA LYS A 97 -40.31 -8.09 37.63
C LYS A 97 -41.71 -8.56 37.21
N HIS A 98 -42.68 -8.49 38.12
CA HIS A 98 -44.06 -8.89 37.90
C HIS A 98 -44.78 -8.06 36.81
N LEU A 99 -44.28 -6.87 36.46
CA LEU A 99 -44.83 -6.03 35.39
C LEU A 99 -44.64 -6.63 33.99
N MET A 100 -43.79 -7.66 33.85
CA MET A 100 -43.63 -8.43 32.62
C MET A 100 -43.91 -9.91 32.86
N PRO A 101 -45.19 -10.30 33.01
CA PRO A 101 -45.56 -11.70 33.14
C PRO A 101 -45.19 -12.46 31.86
N GLY A 102 -44.66 -13.69 32.01
CA GLY A 102 -44.21 -14.50 30.88
C GLY A 102 -42.92 -14.00 30.20
N GLY A 103 -42.33 -12.90 30.68
CA GLY A 103 -41.08 -12.37 30.13
C GLY A 103 -39.86 -13.23 30.48
N ILE A 104 -38.96 -13.41 29.51
CA ILE A 104 -37.76 -14.23 29.65
C ILE A 104 -36.61 -13.36 30.15
N VAL A 105 -35.97 -13.74 31.25
CA VAL A 105 -34.78 -13.03 31.76
C VAL A 105 -33.55 -13.41 30.93
N LEU A 106 -32.93 -12.44 30.25
CA LEU A 106 -31.73 -12.65 29.44
C LEU A 106 -30.44 -12.44 30.24
N SER A 107 -30.45 -11.44 31.13
CA SER A 107 -29.32 -11.10 32.01
C SER A 107 -29.77 -10.16 33.14
N SER A 108 -28.91 -9.95 34.13
CA SER A 108 -29.07 -8.95 35.20
C SER A 108 -27.94 -7.91 35.14
N SER A 109 -28.16 -6.73 35.73
CA SER A 109 -27.09 -5.76 35.96
C SER A 109 -26.06 -6.31 36.95
N GLY A 110 -24.84 -5.75 36.95
CA GLY A 110 -23.78 -6.16 37.87
C GLY A 110 -24.14 -5.98 39.35
N SER A 111 -24.99 -5.00 39.66
CA SER A 111 -25.56 -4.78 41.00
C SER A 111 -26.77 -5.65 41.33
N GLY A 112 -27.30 -6.41 40.36
CA GLY A 112 -28.55 -7.18 40.50
C GLY A 112 -29.84 -6.34 40.55
N ALA A 113 -29.74 -5.00 40.51
CA ALA A 113 -30.89 -4.11 40.66
C ALA A 113 -31.84 -4.11 39.45
N THR A 114 -31.35 -4.44 38.25
CA THR A 114 -32.14 -4.39 37.01
C THR A 114 -32.01 -5.70 36.25
N TYR A 115 -33.14 -6.30 35.88
CA TYR A 115 -33.21 -7.42 34.94
C TYR A 115 -33.42 -6.90 33.51
N PHE A 116 -32.70 -7.48 32.56
CA PHE A 116 -32.92 -7.29 31.14
C PHE A 116 -33.76 -8.44 30.63
N MET A 117 -34.99 -8.14 30.25
CA MET A 117 -36.03 -9.13 30.00
C MET A 117 -36.64 -8.95 28.61
N GLU A 118 -36.88 -10.07 27.95
CA GLU A 118 -37.59 -10.15 26.69
C GLU A 118 -39.09 -10.37 26.95
N PRO A 119 -39.97 -9.48 26.46
CA PRO A 119 -41.42 -9.67 26.57
C PRO A 119 -41.88 -10.90 25.77
N GLN A 120 -42.94 -11.57 26.22
CA GLN A 120 -43.50 -12.74 25.53
C GLN A 120 -43.85 -12.44 24.07
N ASP A 121 -44.48 -11.29 23.82
CA ASP A 121 -44.88 -10.86 22.47
C ASP A 121 -43.68 -10.55 21.55
N ALA A 122 -42.50 -10.31 22.13
CA ALA A 122 -41.26 -10.05 21.38
C ALA A 122 -40.51 -11.34 20.99
N VAL A 123 -40.89 -12.51 21.54
CA VAL A 123 -40.14 -13.76 21.37
C VAL A 123 -40.07 -14.20 19.92
N GLU A 124 -41.18 -14.11 19.20
CA GLU A 124 -41.24 -14.49 17.79
C GLU A 124 -40.39 -13.55 16.92
N LEU A 125 -40.49 -12.24 17.15
CA LEU A 125 -39.74 -11.21 16.42
C LEU A 125 -38.23 -11.32 16.67
N ASN A 126 -37.81 -11.58 17.91
CA ASN A 126 -36.39 -11.83 18.23
C ASN A 126 -35.88 -13.13 17.60
N ASN A 127 -36.66 -14.20 17.61
CA ASN A 127 -36.28 -15.46 16.96
C ASN A 127 -36.13 -15.26 15.44
N ARG A 128 -37.07 -14.52 14.83
CA ARG A 128 -37.00 -14.16 13.42
C ARG A 128 -35.78 -13.28 13.11
N GLU A 129 -35.43 -12.34 13.97
CA GLU A 129 -34.22 -11.52 13.81
C GLU A 129 -32.95 -12.37 13.82
N VAL A 130 -32.84 -13.32 14.75
CA VAL A 130 -31.69 -14.24 14.80
C VAL A 130 -31.60 -15.07 13.52
N LYS A 131 -32.73 -15.58 13.03
CA LYS A 131 -32.79 -16.34 11.76
C LYS A 131 -32.37 -15.48 10.57
N LEU A 132 -33.00 -14.31 10.39
CA LEU A 132 -32.70 -13.40 9.27
C LEU A 132 -31.26 -12.90 9.30
N SER A 133 -30.72 -12.60 10.48
CA SER A 133 -29.31 -12.21 10.63
C SER A 133 -28.36 -13.36 10.24
N GLY A 134 -28.71 -14.61 10.53
CA GLY A 134 -27.93 -15.77 10.09
C GLY A 134 -28.01 -16.00 8.58
N GLU A 135 -29.20 -15.87 8.00
CA GLU A 135 -29.43 -15.98 6.56
C GLU A 135 -28.71 -14.87 5.77
N GLU A 136 -28.72 -13.64 6.28
CA GLU A 136 -27.99 -12.51 5.70
C GLU A 136 -26.49 -12.82 5.66
N ARG A 137 -25.91 -13.24 6.79
CA ARG A 137 -24.48 -13.58 6.87
C ARG A 137 -24.10 -14.75 5.96
N ALA A 138 -24.97 -15.75 5.84
CA ALA A 138 -24.75 -16.87 4.94
C ALA A 138 -24.77 -16.42 3.46
N GLU A 139 -25.70 -15.55 3.09
CA GLU A 139 -25.79 -15.01 1.74
C GLU A 139 -24.62 -14.07 1.40
N GLU A 140 -24.16 -13.25 2.35
CA GLU A 140 -22.94 -12.46 2.20
C GLU A 140 -21.73 -13.34 1.89
N LEU A 141 -21.57 -14.47 2.61
CA LEU A 141 -20.49 -15.42 2.36
C LEU A 141 -20.59 -16.06 0.97
N VAL A 142 -21.81 -16.32 0.47
CA VAL A 142 -22.01 -16.81 -0.91
C VAL A 142 -21.49 -15.78 -1.91
N VAL A 143 -21.88 -14.50 -1.77
CA VAL A 143 -21.41 -13.41 -2.64
C VAL A 143 -19.88 -13.30 -2.59
N LEU A 144 -19.29 -13.31 -1.39
CA LEU A 144 -17.84 -13.21 -1.22
C LEU A 144 -17.10 -14.42 -1.82
N SER A 145 -17.65 -15.62 -1.67
CA SER A 145 -17.07 -16.83 -2.27
C SER A 145 -17.06 -16.77 -3.79
N LEU A 146 -18.13 -16.24 -4.41
CA LEU A 146 -18.23 -16.05 -5.85
C LEU A 146 -17.16 -15.05 -6.33
N LEU A 147 -17.06 -13.89 -5.69
CA LEU A 147 -16.03 -12.89 -6.03
C LEU A 147 -14.62 -13.45 -5.86
N THR A 148 -14.38 -14.23 -4.80
CA THR A 148 -13.11 -14.89 -4.55
C THR A 148 -12.77 -15.88 -5.68
N SER A 149 -13.75 -16.65 -6.15
CA SER A 149 -13.57 -17.56 -7.30
C SER A 149 -13.20 -16.79 -8.56
N MET A 150 -13.89 -15.68 -8.86
CA MET A 150 -13.60 -14.87 -10.04
C MET A 150 -12.17 -14.28 -10.01
N ILE A 151 -11.70 -13.87 -8.83
CA ILE A 151 -10.33 -13.40 -8.63
C ILE A 151 -9.34 -14.56 -8.84
N ALA A 152 -9.62 -15.74 -8.30
CA ALA A 152 -8.79 -16.93 -8.46
C ALA A 152 -8.68 -17.36 -9.93
N ASP A 153 -9.79 -17.36 -10.67
CA ASP A 153 -9.82 -17.67 -12.11
C ASP A 153 -9.01 -16.65 -12.93
N SER A 154 -8.91 -15.42 -12.43
CA SER A 154 -8.14 -14.33 -13.04
C SER A 154 -6.68 -14.24 -12.55
N GLN A 155 -6.21 -15.19 -11.73
CA GLN A 155 -4.91 -15.11 -11.04
C GLN A 155 -3.74 -14.84 -12.00
N LEU A 156 -3.65 -15.57 -13.11
CA LEU A 156 -2.55 -15.40 -14.07
C LEU A 156 -2.58 -14.01 -14.73
N LYS A 157 -3.77 -13.51 -15.07
CA LYS A 157 -3.93 -12.18 -15.64
C LYS A 157 -3.54 -11.09 -14.65
N ILE A 158 -3.97 -11.22 -13.39
CA ILE A 158 -3.60 -10.29 -12.31
C ILE A 158 -2.08 -10.26 -12.13
N ARG A 159 -1.43 -11.43 -12.13
CA ARG A 159 0.04 -11.52 -11.99
C ARG A 159 0.76 -10.85 -13.16
N ASN A 160 0.36 -11.14 -14.39
CA ASN A 160 0.95 -10.52 -15.58
C ASN A 160 0.76 -9.00 -15.57
N LEU A 161 -0.43 -8.52 -15.19
CA LEU A 161 -0.70 -7.09 -15.06
C LEU A 161 0.20 -6.47 -13.98
N MET A 162 0.36 -7.15 -12.84
CA MET A 162 1.25 -6.71 -11.77
C MET A 162 2.69 -6.58 -12.26
N ASP A 163 3.21 -7.59 -12.96
CA ASP A 163 4.58 -7.60 -13.49
C ASP A 163 4.81 -6.42 -14.46
N ASN A 164 3.86 -6.15 -15.36
CA ASN A 164 3.94 -5.03 -16.30
C ASN A 164 3.87 -3.67 -15.60
N VAL A 165 2.99 -3.53 -14.59
CA VAL A 165 2.92 -2.30 -13.78
C VAL A 165 4.22 -2.10 -13.00
N LEU A 166 4.81 -3.18 -12.47
CA LEU A 166 6.10 -3.14 -11.75
C LEU A 166 7.24 -2.70 -12.67
N GLU A 167 7.29 -3.21 -13.90
CA GLU A 167 8.30 -2.81 -14.88
C GLU A 167 8.18 -1.31 -15.21
N LEU A 168 6.95 -0.83 -15.42
CA LEU A 168 6.68 0.59 -15.64
C LEU A 168 7.06 1.45 -14.43
N ASP A 169 6.68 1.02 -13.22
CA ASP A 169 7.01 1.73 -11.98
C ASP A 169 8.53 1.82 -11.77
N LEU A 170 9.26 0.74 -12.01
CA LEU A 170 10.73 0.74 -11.95
C LEU A 170 11.36 1.68 -12.98
N ALA A 171 10.83 1.74 -14.20
CA ALA A 171 11.30 2.66 -15.23
C ALA A 171 11.05 4.12 -14.82
N CYS A 172 9.86 4.43 -14.30
CA CYS A 172 9.50 5.73 -13.77
C CYS A 172 10.38 6.12 -12.58
N ALA A 173 10.60 5.21 -11.62
CA ALA A 173 11.44 5.45 -10.45
C ALA A 173 12.89 5.78 -10.85
N ARG A 174 13.46 5.02 -11.80
CA ARG A 174 14.80 5.30 -12.36
C ARG A 174 14.87 6.65 -13.05
N GLY A 175 13.85 7.00 -13.84
CA GLY A 175 13.76 8.28 -14.54
C GLY A 175 13.63 9.46 -13.56
N SER A 176 12.76 9.34 -12.57
CA SER A 176 12.56 10.34 -11.51
C SER A 176 13.82 10.54 -10.69
N TYR A 177 14.50 9.45 -10.29
CA TYR A 177 15.79 9.53 -9.60
C TYR A 177 16.83 10.26 -10.46
N ALA A 178 16.87 9.97 -11.76
CA ALA A 178 17.80 10.62 -12.67
C ALA A 178 17.54 12.12 -12.79
N LEU A 179 16.26 12.54 -12.85
CA LEU A 179 15.89 13.95 -12.86
C LEU A 179 16.24 14.65 -11.55
N TRP A 180 15.92 14.02 -10.41
CA TRP A 180 16.15 14.57 -9.07
C TRP A 180 17.65 14.81 -8.80
N THR A 181 18.49 13.86 -9.19
CA THR A 181 19.95 13.94 -8.98
C THR A 181 20.71 14.60 -10.13
N ASN A 182 20.01 15.11 -11.16
CA ASN A 182 20.59 15.61 -12.40
C ASN A 182 21.60 14.61 -13.04
N SER A 183 21.21 13.34 -13.03
CA SER A 183 22.00 12.23 -13.53
C SER A 183 21.91 12.08 -15.04
N VAL A 184 22.97 11.52 -15.62
CA VAL A 184 23.09 11.32 -17.06
C VAL A 184 23.23 9.83 -17.40
N ARG A 185 22.72 9.45 -18.57
CA ARG A 185 22.81 8.07 -19.06
C ARG A 185 24.27 7.69 -19.33
N PRO A 186 24.81 6.65 -18.70
CA PRO A 186 26.11 6.13 -19.08
C PRO A 186 26.05 5.34 -20.38
N THR A 187 27.20 5.27 -21.03
CA THR A 187 27.46 4.36 -22.14
C THR A 187 28.50 3.33 -21.72
N PHE A 188 28.35 2.10 -22.18
CA PHE A 188 29.32 1.06 -21.89
C PHE A 188 30.44 1.09 -22.93
N THR A 189 31.68 1.02 -22.45
CA THR A 189 32.84 0.92 -23.33
C THR A 189 32.90 -0.48 -23.92
N ASP A 190 32.37 -0.68 -25.12
CA ASP A 190 32.54 -1.92 -25.88
C ASP A 190 33.96 -2.01 -26.46
N SER A 191 34.51 -3.23 -26.50
CA SER A 191 35.79 -3.51 -27.14
C SER A 191 35.73 -3.43 -28.68
N TYR A 192 34.54 -3.42 -29.29
CA TYR A 192 34.34 -3.54 -30.74
C TYR A 192 33.86 -2.26 -31.45
N THR A 193 33.28 -1.28 -30.75
CA THR A 193 32.67 -0.10 -31.39
C THR A 193 33.70 1.02 -31.52
N ILE A 194 34.57 0.87 -32.52
CA ILE A 194 35.54 1.88 -32.93
C ILE A 194 34.82 2.91 -33.81
N SER A 195 34.29 3.97 -33.21
CA SER A 195 34.03 5.21 -33.95
C SER A 195 35.35 5.99 -34.05
N GLN A 196 35.86 6.14 -35.26
CA GLN A 196 37.20 6.69 -35.60
C GLN A 196 37.38 8.21 -35.36
N SER A 197 36.53 8.87 -34.55
CA SER A 197 36.53 10.33 -34.44
C SER A 197 36.47 10.91 -33.02
N ASP A 198 36.56 10.11 -31.96
CA ASP A 198 36.55 10.62 -30.58
C ASP A 198 37.94 10.57 -29.94
N GLN A 199 38.52 11.71 -29.56
CA GLN A 199 39.71 11.80 -28.69
C GLN A 199 39.52 11.09 -27.33
N CYS A 200 38.26 10.80 -26.99
CA CYS A 200 37.82 10.07 -25.82
C CYS A 200 38.02 8.53 -25.93
N ASN A 201 38.41 8.02 -27.10
CA ASN A 201 38.53 6.58 -27.37
C ASN A 201 39.77 5.94 -26.73
N ASP A 202 40.65 6.72 -26.09
CA ASP A 202 41.82 6.21 -25.37
C ASP A 202 41.51 5.76 -23.93
N TYR A 203 40.33 6.11 -23.42
CA TYR A 203 39.91 5.85 -22.04
C TYR A 203 38.87 4.73 -21.96
N SER A 204 39.06 3.81 -21.01
CA SER A 204 38.08 2.78 -20.64
C SER A 204 37.03 3.32 -19.68
N ILE A 205 37.45 4.20 -18.76
CA ILE A 205 36.55 5.00 -17.91
C ILE A 205 36.74 6.47 -18.32
N TYR A 206 35.65 7.14 -18.66
CA TYR A 206 35.62 8.58 -18.90
C TYR A 206 34.38 9.18 -18.25
N ILE A 207 34.55 9.87 -17.13
CA ILE A 207 33.45 10.47 -16.37
C ILE A 207 33.86 11.89 -16.01
N GLU A 208 32.99 12.86 -16.27
CA GLU A 208 33.21 14.27 -15.92
C GLU A 208 32.22 14.71 -14.86
N GLY A 209 32.71 15.49 -13.89
CA GLY A 209 31.91 16.15 -12.88
C GLY A 209 31.02 15.24 -12.06
N ILE A 210 31.45 13.99 -11.80
CA ILE A 210 30.65 13.05 -11.03
C ILE A 210 30.63 13.43 -9.56
N ARG A 211 29.44 13.31 -8.96
CA ARG A 211 29.24 13.49 -7.52
C ARG A 211 28.98 12.14 -6.88
N HIS A 212 29.37 11.98 -5.62
CA HIS A 212 29.07 10.75 -4.88
C HIS A 212 27.55 10.64 -4.68
N PRO A 213 26.86 9.62 -5.23
CA PRO A 213 25.40 9.56 -5.25
C PRO A 213 24.76 9.74 -3.87
N LEU A 214 25.17 8.94 -2.88
CA LEU A 214 24.58 9.02 -1.52
C LEU A 214 24.86 10.34 -0.79
N LEU A 215 26.00 11.00 -1.07
CA LEU A 215 26.29 12.30 -0.43
C LEU A 215 25.44 13.38 -1.08
N LEU A 216 25.25 13.28 -2.41
CA LEU A 216 24.37 14.18 -3.14
C LEU A 216 22.92 14.06 -2.66
N GLU A 217 22.44 12.83 -2.46
CA GLU A 217 21.09 12.58 -1.93
C GLU A 217 20.89 13.23 -0.57
N GLN A 218 21.86 13.10 0.34
CA GLN A 218 21.82 13.74 1.65
C GLN A 218 21.73 15.26 1.56
N SER A 219 22.54 15.89 0.69
CA SER A 219 22.50 17.34 0.48
C SER A 219 21.16 17.79 -0.13
N LEU A 220 20.64 17.07 -1.12
CA LEU A 220 19.35 17.38 -1.77
C LEU A 220 18.18 17.27 -0.80
N MET A 221 18.14 16.22 0.03
CA MET A 221 17.10 16.05 1.05
C MET A 221 17.17 17.14 2.15
N ALA A 222 18.37 17.58 2.51
CA ALA A 222 18.56 18.68 3.46
C ALA A 222 18.05 20.02 2.87
N GLU A 223 18.31 20.30 1.59
CA GLU A 223 17.78 21.49 0.90
C GLU A 223 16.24 21.50 0.79
N GLU A 224 15.60 20.34 0.64
CA GLU A 224 14.13 20.26 0.59
C GLU A 224 13.46 20.49 1.96
N SER A 225 14.16 20.17 3.05
CA SER A 225 13.62 20.21 4.42
C SER A 225 13.97 21.49 5.20
N THR A 226 15.00 22.22 4.77
CA THR A 226 15.50 23.40 5.46
C THR A 226 15.72 24.57 4.49
N THR A 227 15.51 25.80 4.96
CA THR A 227 15.76 27.02 4.16
C THR A 227 17.24 27.40 4.04
N GLU A 228 18.14 26.60 4.60
CA GLU A 228 19.58 26.82 4.54
C GLU A 228 20.20 25.98 3.41
N ALA A 229 21.10 26.57 2.64
CA ALA A 229 21.76 25.88 1.54
C ALA A 229 22.65 24.74 2.11
N SER A 230 22.36 23.50 1.73
CA SER A 230 23.21 22.37 2.08
C SER A 230 24.50 22.39 1.26
N GLU A 231 25.63 21.99 1.85
CA GLU A 231 26.87 21.90 1.10
C GLU A 231 26.81 20.74 0.10
N MET A 232 26.94 21.07 -1.18
CA MET A 232 26.92 20.11 -2.27
C MET A 232 28.25 19.36 -2.38
N PRO A 233 28.26 18.03 -2.59
CA PRO A 233 29.50 17.29 -2.72
C PRO A 233 30.30 17.78 -3.93
N VAL A 234 31.61 17.95 -3.72
CA VAL A 234 32.54 18.43 -4.73
C VAL A 234 32.58 17.44 -5.92
N PRO A 235 32.34 17.91 -7.16
CA PRO A 235 32.38 17.06 -8.34
C PRO A 235 33.83 16.67 -8.65
N LEU A 236 34.01 15.48 -9.23
CA LEU A 236 35.33 14.96 -9.62
C LEU A 236 35.31 14.41 -11.05
N ASP A 237 36.46 14.46 -11.72
CA ASP A 237 36.65 13.87 -13.05
C ASP A 237 37.44 12.55 -12.92
N MET A 238 37.02 11.51 -13.66
CA MET A 238 37.68 10.20 -13.68
C MET A 238 37.99 9.77 -15.12
N TRP A 239 39.28 9.73 -15.46
CA TRP A 239 39.75 9.26 -16.76
C TRP A 239 40.77 8.14 -16.58
N VAL A 240 40.44 6.93 -17.01
CA VAL A 240 41.32 5.75 -16.93
C VAL A 240 41.58 5.22 -18.33
N LYS A 241 42.85 5.14 -18.73
CA LYS A 241 43.25 4.66 -20.07
C LYS A 241 42.87 3.18 -20.25
N LYS A 242 42.55 2.78 -21.49
CA LYS A 242 42.18 1.38 -21.81
C LYS A 242 43.22 0.34 -21.38
N ASN A 243 44.51 0.69 -21.42
CA ASN A 243 45.60 -0.23 -21.08
C ASN A 243 45.99 -0.18 -19.58
N ALA A 244 45.39 0.70 -18.79
CA ALA A 244 45.68 0.81 -17.37
C ALA A 244 44.95 -0.32 -16.61
N ARG A 245 45.73 -1.18 -15.94
CA ARG A 245 45.19 -2.26 -15.08
C ARG A 245 45.11 -1.88 -13.61
N ILE A 246 45.95 -0.95 -13.19
CA ILE A 246 46.07 -0.50 -11.80
C ILE A 246 46.09 1.04 -11.83
N VAL A 247 45.25 1.64 -11.00
CA VAL A 247 45.23 3.08 -10.74
C VAL A 247 45.54 3.27 -9.25
N VAL A 248 46.57 4.03 -8.95
CA VAL A 248 46.97 4.33 -7.56
C VAL A 248 46.49 5.73 -7.20
N ILE A 249 45.66 5.86 -6.17
CA ILE A 249 45.20 7.14 -5.64
C ILE A 249 45.98 7.44 -4.35
N SER A 250 46.84 8.45 -4.39
CA SER A 250 47.62 8.92 -3.24
C SER A 250 47.15 10.29 -2.76
N GLY A 251 47.32 10.58 -1.47
CA GLY A 251 46.94 11.87 -0.86
C GLY A 251 46.72 11.74 0.65
N PRO A 252 46.42 12.83 1.37
CA PRO A 252 46.09 12.79 2.79
C PRO A 252 44.84 11.94 3.08
N ASN A 253 44.69 11.40 4.29
CA ASN A 253 43.60 10.48 4.64
C ASN A 253 42.20 11.08 4.46
N THR A 254 42.04 12.36 4.77
CA THR A 254 40.80 13.14 4.58
C THR A 254 40.63 13.69 3.17
N GLY A 255 41.53 13.40 2.23
CA GLY A 255 41.52 13.93 0.86
C GLY A 255 40.54 13.24 -0.10
N GLY A 256 39.47 12.61 0.40
CA GLY A 256 38.41 12.04 -0.43
C GLY A 256 38.73 10.73 -1.16
N LYS A 257 39.90 10.11 -0.96
CA LYS A 257 40.32 8.89 -1.69
C LYS A 257 39.28 7.76 -1.64
N THR A 258 38.80 7.44 -0.43
CA THR A 258 37.78 6.40 -0.23
C THR A 258 36.46 6.78 -0.87
N ALA A 259 36.06 8.06 -0.79
CA ALA A 259 34.86 8.55 -1.45
C ALA A 259 34.98 8.44 -2.98
N THR A 260 36.13 8.77 -3.58
CA THR A 260 36.39 8.58 -5.01
C THR A 260 36.22 7.13 -5.44
N MET A 261 36.79 6.16 -4.71
CA MET A 261 36.63 4.74 -5.05
C MET A 261 35.17 4.27 -4.89
N LYS A 262 34.50 4.69 -3.81
CA LYS A 262 33.08 4.37 -3.58
C LYS A 262 32.19 4.96 -4.68
N THR A 263 32.47 6.18 -5.14
CA THR A 263 31.75 6.80 -6.27
C THR A 263 31.86 5.92 -7.51
N LEU A 264 33.07 5.52 -7.92
CA LEU A 264 33.25 4.66 -9.12
C LEU A 264 32.55 3.30 -8.97
N GLY A 265 32.71 2.66 -7.81
CA GLY A 265 32.09 1.36 -7.51
C GLY A 265 30.56 1.44 -7.54
N LEU A 266 29.99 2.45 -6.88
CA LEU A 266 28.55 2.67 -6.83
C LEU A 266 27.99 3.00 -8.21
N SER A 267 28.62 3.89 -8.97
CA SER A 267 28.19 4.22 -10.34
C SER A 267 28.25 3.02 -11.28
N SER A 268 29.21 2.12 -11.08
CA SER A 268 29.28 0.85 -11.82
C SER A 268 28.08 -0.06 -11.51
N LEU A 269 27.71 -0.17 -10.23
CA LEU A 269 26.53 -0.95 -9.80
C LEU A 269 25.22 -0.31 -10.25
N MET A 270 25.09 1.02 -10.13
CA MET A 270 23.92 1.77 -10.61
C MET A 270 23.69 1.53 -12.10
N SER A 271 24.76 1.62 -12.90
CA SER A 271 24.67 1.40 -14.35
C SER A 271 24.20 -0.01 -14.71
N LYS A 272 24.67 -1.03 -13.99
CA LYS A 272 24.18 -2.42 -14.14
C LYS A 272 22.71 -2.56 -13.75
N ALA A 273 22.26 -1.79 -12.76
CA ALA A 273 20.88 -1.75 -12.34
C ALA A 273 19.99 -0.87 -13.24
N GLY A 274 20.52 -0.33 -14.36
CA GLY A 274 19.78 0.57 -15.25
C GLY A 274 19.49 1.95 -14.65
N ILE A 275 20.21 2.33 -13.59
CA ILE A 275 20.08 3.62 -12.90
C ILE A 275 21.16 4.56 -13.43
N PHE A 276 20.75 5.78 -13.80
CA PHE A 276 21.69 6.83 -14.20
C PHE A 276 22.39 7.42 -12.97
N PHE A 277 23.58 7.98 -13.14
CA PHE A 277 24.35 8.54 -12.01
C PHE A 277 24.72 10.02 -12.22
N PRO A 278 24.95 10.78 -11.14
CA PRO A 278 25.07 12.24 -11.17
C PRO A 278 26.44 12.68 -11.69
N ALA A 279 26.52 12.82 -13.01
CA ALA A 279 27.72 13.24 -13.73
C ALA A 279 27.35 14.22 -14.86
N LYS A 280 28.35 14.73 -15.57
CA LYS A 280 28.19 15.63 -16.71
C LYS A 280 28.49 14.92 -18.03
N GLY A 281 27.96 15.47 -19.11
CA GLY A 281 28.28 15.02 -20.47
C GLY A 281 27.76 13.62 -20.79
N ARG A 282 28.63 12.78 -21.35
CA ARG A 282 28.32 11.41 -21.79
C ARG A 282 29.30 10.43 -21.13
N PRO A 283 29.08 10.03 -19.87
CA PRO A 283 30.04 9.20 -19.17
C PRO A 283 30.14 7.82 -19.81
N ARG A 284 31.36 7.28 -19.80
CA ARG A 284 31.72 5.97 -20.31
C ARG A 284 32.33 5.15 -19.19
N ILE A 285 31.82 3.93 -19.02
CA ILE A 285 32.39 2.97 -18.07
C ILE A 285 32.45 1.58 -18.70
N PRO A 286 33.40 0.72 -18.30
CA PRO A 286 33.38 -0.68 -18.68
C PRO A 286 32.15 -1.40 -18.12
N TRP A 287 31.71 -2.45 -18.83
CA TRP A 287 30.87 -3.47 -18.20
C TRP A 287 31.74 -4.33 -17.28
N PHE A 288 31.82 -3.97 -16.00
CA PHE A 288 32.59 -4.74 -15.02
C PHE A 288 31.87 -6.04 -14.69
N ASP A 289 32.41 -7.22 -14.97
CA ASP A 289 31.75 -8.48 -14.56
C ASP A 289 31.54 -8.57 -13.04
N GLN A 290 32.55 -8.13 -12.30
CA GLN A 290 32.54 -8.09 -10.83
C GLN A 290 33.03 -6.73 -10.32
N VAL A 291 32.41 -6.24 -9.24
CA VAL A 291 32.86 -5.08 -8.47
C VAL A 291 33.23 -5.58 -7.08
N LEU A 292 34.52 -5.66 -6.79
CA LEU A 292 35.05 -6.14 -5.52
C LEU A 292 35.59 -4.97 -4.72
N ALA A 293 35.34 -4.98 -3.41
CA ALA A 293 35.81 -3.94 -2.51
C ALA A 293 36.44 -4.60 -1.27
N ASP A 294 37.70 -4.28 -1.03
CA ASP A 294 38.40 -4.53 0.22
C ASP A 294 38.65 -3.18 0.87
N ILE A 295 37.80 -2.82 1.83
CA ILE A 295 37.82 -1.53 2.52
C ILE A 295 38.18 -1.83 3.97
N GLY A 296 39.45 -1.66 4.32
CA GLY A 296 39.93 -1.79 5.71
C GLY A 296 39.28 -0.75 6.63
N ASP A 297 38.85 -1.22 7.80
CA ASP A 297 38.13 -0.55 8.91
C ASP A 297 36.98 0.40 8.58
N HIS A 298 35.89 0.26 9.35
CA HIS A 298 34.69 1.08 9.31
C HIS A 298 34.96 2.55 9.67
N GLN A 299 35.58 3.32 8.79
CA GLN A 299 35.56 4.77 8.88
C GLN A 299 34.21 5.25 8.37
N VAL A 300 33.31 5.48 9.34
CA VAL A 300 32.10 6.27 9.19
C VAL A 300 32.50 7.58 8.53
N VAL A 301 31.86 7.95 7.42
CA VAL A 301 32.00 9.29 6.85
C VAL A 301 31.30 10.23 7.82
N SER A 302 32.00 10.66 8.87
CA SER A 302 31.56 11.72 9.75
C SER A 302 31.77 13.03 9.01
N VAL A 303 30.64 13.66 8.69
CA VAL A 303 30.45 15.00 8.14
C VAL A 303 31.48 15.99 8.71
N LEU A 304 32.19 16.68 7.82
CA LEU A 304 32.77 17.99 8.10
C LEU A 304 31.69 19.04 7.78
#